data_AF-A0A942S7P7-F1
#
_entry.id   AF-A0A942S7P7-F1
#
_cell.length_a   1.000
_cell.length_b   1.000
_cell.length_c   1.000
_cell.angle_alpha   90.00
_cell.angle_beta   90.00
_cell.angle_gamma   90.00
#
_symmetry.space_group_name_H-M   'P 1'
#
loop_
_entity.id
_entity.type
_entity.pdbx_description
1 polymer ?
#
loop_
_entity_poly.entity_id
_entity_poly.type
_entity_poly.pdbx_seq_one_letter_code
_entity_poly.pdbx_strand_id
1 'polypeptide(L)'
;MGYNNTNLLKVIVEVQTVYLFFQDKGIDAKTIYARVIEPQYRFTRRTLFNYLNTPARRELRRVVSDHELAQIISQAQEKAKYINPFK
;
A
#
# COMPACT_ATOMS: atom_id res chain seq x y z
N MET A 1 -0.22 -23.69 8.48
CA MET A 1 0.71 -22.54 8.49
C MET A 1 -0.08 -21.30 8.13
N GLY A 2 -0.73 -20.68 9.11
CA GLY A 2 -1.47 -19.44 8.87
C GLY A 2 -0.47 -18.31 8.72
N TYR A 3 -0.35 -17.72 7.54
CA TYR A 3 0.33 -16.43 7.42
C TYR A 3 -0.34 -15.49 8.44
N ASN A 4 0.44 -14.92 9.36
CA ASN A 4 -0.10 -14.00 10.36
C ASN A 4 -0.85 -12.90 9.61
N ASN A 5 -2.18 -12.84 9.80
CA ASN A 5 -3.06 -11.85 9.17
C ASN A 5 -2.47 -10.43 9.32
N THR A 6 -1.78 -10.16 10.43
CA THR A 6 -1.09 -8.89 10.70
C THR A 6 -0.05 -8.52 9.65
N ASN A 7 0.81 -9.44 9.19
CA ASN A 7 1.85 -9.11 8.20
C ASN A 7 1.22 -8.81 6.83
N LEU A 8 0.20 -9.58 6.45
CA LEU A 8 -0.56 -9.32 5.23
C LEU A 8 -1.26 -7.95 5.32
N LEU A 9 -1.91 -7.64 6.44
CA LEU A 9 -2.56 -6.35 6.67
C LEU A 9 -1.56 -5.18 6.59
N LYS A 10 -0.34 -5.33 7.13
CA LYS A 10 0.72 -4.33 7.00
C LYS A 10 1.08 -4.06 5.53
N VAL A 11 1.29 -5.12 4.74
CA VAL A 11 1.57 -4.99 3.30
C VAL A 11 0.41 -4.32 2.56
N ILE A 12 -0.84 -4.69 2.86
CA ILE A 12 -2.00 -4.07 2.24
C ILE A 12 -2.06 -2.57 2.57
N VAL A 13 -1.85 -2.18 3.83
CA VAL A 13 -1.83 -0.76 4.24
C VAL A 13 -0.70 0.01 3.58
N GLU A 14 0.48 -0.59 3.44
CA GLU A 14 1.61 0.01 2.71
C GLU A 14 1.24 0.27 1.25
N VAL A 15 0.75 -0.75 0.54
CA VAL A 15 0.30 -0.63 -0.86
C VAL A 15 -0.78 0.42 -1.02
N GLN A 16 -1.80 0.43 -0.16
CA GLN A 16 -2.87 1.44 -0.16
C GLN A 16 -2.30 2.84 0.01
N THR A 17 -1.35 3.02 0.93
CA THR A 17 -0.74 4.32 1.22
C THR A 17 0.07 4.83 0.02
N VAL A 18 0.88 3.95 -0.60
CA VAL A 18 1.65 4.28 -1.81
C VAL A 18 0.71 4.64 -2.97
N TYR A 19 -0.35 3.85 -3.18
CA TYR A 19 -1.32 4.10 -4.24
C TYR A 19 -2.01 5.46 -4.07
N LEU A 20 -2.51 5.75 -2.87
CA LEU A 20 -3.18 7.01 -2.54
C LEU A 20 -2.23 8.21 -2.70
N PHE A 21 -0.95 8.08 -2.34
CA PHE A 21 0.03 9.15 -2.52
C PHE A 21 0.19 9.58 -3.98
N PHE A 22 0.19 8.65 -4.93
CA PHE A 22 0.30 8.98 -6.35
C PHE A 22 -1.04 9.38 -6.97
N GLN A 23 -2.14 8.81 -6.48
CA GLN A 23 -3.49 9.21 -6.90
C GLN A 23 -3.78 10.66 -6.51
N ASP A 24 -3.39 11.08 -5.31
CA ASP A 24 -3.52 12.46 -4.82
C ASP A 24 -2.73 13.46 -5.71
N LYS A 25 -1.62 13.00 -6.29
CA LYS A 25 -0.83 13.75 -7.28
C LYS A 25 -1.42 13.74 -8.70
N GLY A 26 -2.61 13.17 -8.89
CA GLY A 26 -3.31 13.12 -10.17
C GLY A 26 -2.79 12.08 -11.16
N ILE A 27 -2.01 11.09 -10.71
CA ILE A 27 -1.50 10.04 -11.59
C ILE A 27 -2.58 8.98 -11.81
N ASP A 28 -2.74 8.56 -13.06
CA ASP A 28 -3.72 7.54 -13.45
C ASP A 28 -3.45 6.17 -12.81
N ALA A 29 -4.51 5.45 -12.45
CA ALA A 29 -4.45 4.15 -11.81
C ALA A 29 -3.68 3.08 -12.63
N LYS A 30 -3.74 3.13 -13.96
CA LYS A 30 -2.96 2.24 -14.85
C LYS A 30 -1.47 2.51 -14.71
N THR A 31 -1.09 3.79 -14.67
CA THR A 31 0.31 4.23 -14.50
C THR A 31 0.83 3.88 -13.12
N ILE A 32 0.04 4.12 -12.06
CA ILE A 32 0.39 3.72 -10.69
C ILE A 32 0.63 2.20 -10.64
N TYR A 33 -0.27 1.40 -11.19
CA TYR A 33 -0.09 -0.04 -11.21
C TYR A 33 1.20 -0.45 -11.94
N ALA A 34 1.34 -0.05 -13.21
CA ALA A 34 2.41 -0.53 -14.09
C ALA A 34 3.81 -0.06 -13.66
N ARG A 35 3.92 1.15 -13.09
CA ARG A 35 5.22 1.79 -12.83
C ARG A 35 5.61 1.87 -11.36
N VAL A 36 4.62 1.86 -10.46
CA VAL A 36 4.87 1.95 -9.02
C VAL A 36 4.69 0.60 -8.36
N ILE A 37 3.52 -0.03 -8.55
CA ILE A 37 3.12 -1.19 -7.76
C ILE A 37 3.68 -2.50 -8.30
N GLU A 38 3.49 -2.79 -9.59
CA GLU A 38 3.91 -4.05 -10.21
C GLU A 38 5.43 -4.31 -10.07
N PRO A 39 6.32 -3.33 -10.30
CA PRO A 39 7.77 -3.56 -10.16
C PRO A 39 8.21 -3.90 -8.73
N GLN A 40 7.55 -3.31 -7.73
CA GLN A 40 7.93 -3.47 -6.32
C GLN A 40 7.32 -4.72 -5.67
N TYR A 41 6.02 -4.96 -5.91
CA TYR A 41 5.27 -5.98 -5.18
C TYR A 41 4.96 -7.22 -6.02
N ARG A 42 5.16 -7.16 -7.35
CA ARG A 42 5.05 -8.30 -8.27
C ARG A 42 3.72 -9.06 -8.18
N PHE A 43 2.62 -8.35 -7.92
CA PHE A 43 1.27 -8.93 -7.91
C PHE A 43 0.41 -8.37 -9.04
N THR A 44 -0.64 -9.11 -9.38
CA THR A 44 -1.56 -8.76 -10.48
C THR A 44 -2.40 -7.52 -10.16
N ARG A 45 -2.88 -6.83 -11.20
CA ARG A 45 -3.82 -5.71 -11.05
C ARG A 45 -5.09 -6.09 -10.26
N ARG A 46 -5.55 -7.33 -10.38
CA ARG A 46 -6.69 -7.86 -9.59
C ARG A 46 -6.36 -7.84 -8.09
N THR A 47 -5.16 -8.25 -7.72
CA THR A 47 -4.68 -8.21 -6.33
C THR A 47 -4.64 -6.78 -5.79
N LEU A 48 -4.21 -5.80 -6.62
CA LEU A 48 -4.26 -4.38 -6.23
C LEU A 48 -5.68 -3.96 -5.86
N PHE A 49 -6.66 -4.21 -6.72
CA PHE A 49 -8.04 -3.82 -6.46
C PHE A 49 -8.63 -4.53 -5.25
N ASN A 50 -8.31 -5.81 -5.05
CA ASN A 50 -8.69 -6.52 -3.82
C ASN A 50 -8.12 -5.83 -2.57
N TYR A 51 -6.84 -5.43 -2.63
CA TYR A 51 -6.19 -4.71 -1.54
C TYR A 51 -6.82 -3.35 -1.30
N LEU A 52 -7.14 -2.57 -2.33
CA LEU A 52 -7.83 -1.29 -2.21
C LEU A 52 -9.21 -1.41 -1.57
N ASN A 53 -9.95 -2.49 -1.85
CA ASN A 53 -11.27 -2.75 -1.28
C ASN A 53 -11.22 -3.37 0.13
N THR A 54 -10.06 -3.83 0.58
CA THR A 54 -9.92 -4.45 1.90
C THR A 54 -9.85 -3.36 2.98
N PRO A 55 -10.64 -3.42 4.07
CA PRO A 55 -10.58 -2.45 5.18
C PRO A 55 -9.33 -2.65 6.07
N ALA A 56 -8.14 -2.79 5.46
CA ALA A 56 -6.92 -3.24 6.12
C ALA A 56 -6.42 -2.27 7.21
N ARG A 57 -6.56 -0.95 7.02
CA ARG A 57 -6.26 0.03 8.08
C ARG A 57 -7.08 -0.20 9.35
N ARG A 58 -8.39 -0.47 9.19
CA ARG A 58 -9.31 -0.71 10.31
C ARG A 58 -8.95 -2.01 11.03
N GLU A 59 -8.72 -3.07 10.26
CA GLU A 59 -8.36 -4.38 10.84
C GLU A 59 -6.97 -4.33 11.50
N LEU A 60 -6.00 -3.64 10.89
CA LEU A 60 -4.66 -3.49 11.45
C LEU A 60 -4.69 -2.72 12.78
N ARG A 61 -5.48 -1.64 12.87
CA ARG A 61 -5.67 -0.86 14.12
C ARG A 61 -6.22 -1.69 15.29
N ARG A 62 -6.91 -2.81 15.02
CA ARG A 62 -7.39 -3.72 16.08
C ARG A 62 -6.28 -4.61 16.64
N VAL A 63 -5.16 -4.73 15.92
CA VAL A 63 -4.08 -5.69 16.21
C VAL A 63 -2.79 -4.98 16.61
N VAL A 64 -2.53 -3.76 16.13
CA VAL A 64 -1.33 -2.97 16.47
C VAL A 64 -1.69 -1.65 17.15
N SER A 65 -0.73 -1.07 17.85
CA SER A 65 -0.89 0.25 18.48
C SER A 65 -1.05 1.37 17.44
N ASP A 66 -1.75 2.44 17.80
CA ASP A 66 -1.98 3.59 16.91
C ASP A 66 -0.65 4.22 16.44
N HIS A 67 0.33 4.28 17.35
CA HIS A 67 1.69 4.73 17.06
C HIS A 67 2.41 3.88 16.01
N GLU A 68 2.30 2.54 16.09
CA GLU A 68 2.89 1.64 15.10
C GLU A 68 2.25 1.81 13.72
N LEU A 69 0.93 1.97 13.68
CA LEU A 69 0.20 2.23 12.45
C LEU A 69 0.63 3.55 11.80
N ALA A 70 0.82 4.61 12.59
CA ALA A 70 1.33 5.89 12.12
C ALA A 70 2.76 5.78 11.56
N GLN A 71 3.64 5.00 12.21
CA GLN A 71 5.00 4.75 11.71
C GLN A 71 4.98 4.03 10.35
N ILE A 72 4.16 3.00 10.20
CA ILE A 72 4.03 2.25 8.95
C ILE A 72 3.57 3.17 7.81
N ILE A 73 2.57 4.01 8.06
CA ILE A 73 2.05 4.95 7.07
C ILE A 73 3.13 5.97 6.68
N SER A 74 3.83 6.54 7.66
CA SER A 74 4.89 7.53 7.43
C SER A 74 6.02 6.94 6.59
N GLN A 75 6.46 5.72 6.91
CA GLN A 75 7.47 4.99 6.15
C GLN A 75 7.01 4.70 4.72
N ALA A 76 5.75 4.30 4.54
CA ALA A 76 5.20 4.03 3.20
C ALA A 76 5.14 5.30 2.34
N GLN A 77 4.77 6.45 2.91
CA GLN A 77 4.79 7.74 2.22
C GLN A 77 6.21 8.18 1.86
N GLU A 78 7.16 8.01 2.77
CA GLU A 78 8.57 8.33 2.51
C GLU A 78 9.11 7.49 1.35
N LYS A 79 8.87 6.18 1.35
CA LYS A 79 9.20 5.31 0.21
C LYS A 79 8.56 5.79 -1.09
N ALA A 80 7.27 6.14 -1.05
CA ALA A 80 6.53 6.66 -2.21
C ALA A 80 7.17 7.93 -2.81
N LYS A 81 7.76 8.79 -1.98
CA LYS A 81 8.39 10.03 -2.42
C LYS A 81 9.59 9.80 -3.35
N TYR A 82 10.34 8.72 -3.15
CA TYR A 82 11.55 8.42 -3.93
C TYR A 82 11.28 7.59 -5.19
N ILE A 83 10.04 7.15 -5.39
CA ILE A 83 9.65 6.40 -6.59
C ILE A 83 9.26 7.40 -7.68
N ASN A 84 9.92 7.32 -8.84
CA ASN A 84 9.59 8.14 -10.00
C ASN A 84 8.64 7.38 -10.95
N PRO A 85 7.36 7.80 -11.07
CA PRO A 85 6.38 7.16 -11.95
C PRO A 85 6.58 7.53 -13.44
N PHE A 86 7.51 8.42 -13.77
CA PHE A 86 7.75 8.88 -15.15
C PHE A 86 9.13 8.51 -15.70
N LYS A 87 9.96 7.80 -14.91
CA LYS A 87 11.27 7.34 -15.38
C LYS A 87 11.13 6.17 -16.37
#